data_AF-R7A808-F1
#
_entry.id   AF-R7A808-F1
#
_cell.length_a   1.000
_cell.length_b   1.000
_cell.length_c   1.000
_cell.angle_alpha   90.00
_cell.angle_beta   90.00
_cell.angle_gamma   90.00
#
_symmetry.space_group_name_H-M   'P 1'
#
loop_
_entity.id
_entity.type
_entity.pdbx_description
1 polymer ?
#
loop_
_entity_poly.entity_id
_entity_poly.type
_entity_poly.pdbx_seq_one_letter_code
_entity_poly.pdbx_strand_id
1 'polypeptide(L)'
;MHNKKYMSVGELAKKMHTTVRTLQYYDKEKLLCPSSQSEGGRRLYTHKDMIKLHQIQSLKSLGFSLEEIKNKLMPLDTPEEVAAILSKQALTIQEQIQQLSKSLQEIELLKEEVLQMQQVDFKKYADIIVNLQMNNQYYWLIKHFDDSTLDHIRHRFNKDTGLSFIHRFNQLIEEILILKDNNVSPDNIEAQKAAQKFWNIVMEFTNGDMSLLPELMKFNDQLDEQNEWTKKQRIANEYIQPALEIYFQNAGVDPFKEQ
;
A
#
# COMPACT_ATOMS: atom_id res chain seq x y z
N MET A 1 -23.86 -57.97 -17.48
CA MET A 1 -23.98 -56.73 -18.29
C MET A 1 -24.26 -55.56 -17.35
N HIS A 2 -23.30 -54.67 -17.11
CA HIS A 2 -23.53 -53.48 -16.28
C HIS A 2 -24.40 -52.50 -17.06
N ASN A 3 -25.63 -52.29 -16.62
CA ASN A 3 -26.59 -51.35 -17.18
C ASN A 3 -25.96 -49.93 -17.17
N LYS A 4 -25.45 -49.43 -18.31
CA LYS A 4 -24.93 -48.06 -18.39
C LYS A 4 -26.11 -47.11 -18.24
N LYS A 5 -26.40 -46.71 -17.00
CA LYS A 5 -27.37 -45.68 -16.69
C LYS A 5 -26.82 -44.34 -17.16
N TYR A 6 -27.22 -43.95 -18.36
CA TYR A 6 -26.94 -42.63 -18.91
C TYR A 6 -27.78 -41.58 -18.16
N MET A 7 -27.20 -40.41 -17.96
CA MET A 7 -27.86 -39.22 -17.43
C MET A 7 -27.91 -38.17 -18.53
N SER A 8 -29.07 -37.57 -18.72
CA SER A 8 -29.19 -36.36 -19.53
C SER A 8 -28.39 -35.21 -18.91
N VAL A 9 -28.05 -34.20 -19.72
CA VAL A 9 -27.36 -32.99 -19.24
C VAL A 9 -28.10 -32.31 -18.07
N GLY A 10 -29.44 -32.32 -18.06
CA GLY A 10 -30.24 -31.74 -16.99
C GLY A 10 -30.16 -32.54 -15.69
N GLU A 11 -30.20 -33.87 -15.78
CA GLU A 11 -30.04 -34.75 -14.62
C GLU A 11 -28.63 -34.63 -14.01
N LEU A 12 -27.60 -34.59 -14.86
CA LEU A 12 -26.22 -34.40 -14.39
C LEU A 12 -26.06 -33.03 -13.72
N ALA A 13 -26.58 -31.97 -14.34
CA ALA A 13 -26.53 -30.61 -13.78
C ALA A 13 -27.18 -30.55 -12.39
N LYS A 14 -28.38 -31.13 -12.24
CA LYS A 14 -29.09 -31.21 -10.96
C LYS A 14 -28.31 -31.99 -9.92
N LYS A 15 -27.73 -33.13 -10.29
CA LYS A 15 -27.01 -34.02 -9.36
C LYS A 15 -25.66 -33.45 -8.92
N MET A 16 -25.02 -32.65 -9.77
CA MET A 16 -23.71 -32.04 -9.53
C MET A 16 -23.80 -30.57 -9.14
N HIS A 17 -25.00 -30.12 -8.74
CA HIS A 17 -25.29 -28.75 -8.30
C HIS A 17 -24.68 -27.69 -9.22
N THR A 18 -24.78 -27.90 -10.53
CA THR A 18 -24.26 -27.01 -11.57
C THR A 18 -25.34 -26.68 -12.58
N THR A 19 -25.04 -25.83 -13.54
CA THR A 19 -25.99 -25.43 -14.57
C THR A 19 -25.76 -26.22 -15.85
N VAL A 20 -26.81 -26.43 -16.63
CA VAL A 20 -26.70 -26.99 -17.99
C VAL A 20 -25.76 -26.15 -18.85
N ARG A 21 -25.78 -24.81 -18.68
CA ARG A 21 -24.88 -23.89 -19.38
C ARG A 21 -23.41 -24.15 -19.04
N THR A 22 -23.09 -24.44 -17.78
CA THR A 22 -21.73 -24.81 -17.36
C THR A 22 -21.28 -26.13 -18.01
N LEU A 23 -22.14 -27.13 -18.06
CA LEU A 23 -21.82 -28.41 -18.72
C LEU A 23 -21.62 -28.26 -20.23
N GLN A 24 -22.46 -27.47 -20.89
CA GLN A 24 -22.31 -27.14 -22.32
C GLN A 24 -21.02 -26.36 -22.58
N TYR A 25 -20.64 -25.47 -21.67
CA TYR A 25 -19.38 -24.76 -21.75
C TYR A 25 -18.19 -25.72 -21.60
N TYR A 26 -18.20 -26.64 -20.64
CA TYR A 26 -17.14 -27.64 -20.50
C TYR A 26 -17.02 -28.59 -21.70
N ASP A 27 -18.14 -28.92 -22.34
CA ASP A 27 -18.17 -29.66 -23.60
C ASP A 27 -17.53 -28.86 -24.75
N LYS A 28 -17.89 -27.57 -24.89
CA LYS A 28 -17.30 -26.65 -25.88
C LYS A 28 -15.79 -26.50 -25.70
N GLU A 29 -15.33 -26.37 -24.45
CA GLU A 29 -13.91 -26.30 -24.11
C GLU A 29 -13.19 -27.65 -24.20
N LYS A 30 -13.89 -28.73 -24.59
CA LYS A 30 -13.39 -30.12 -24.63
C LYS A 30 -12.80 -30.60 -23.31
N LEU A 31 -13.28 -30.05 -22.20
CA LEU A 31 -12.87 -30.42 -20.84
C LEU A 31 -13.71 -31.59 -20.32
N LEU A 32 -15.03 -31.57 -20.58
CA LEU A 32 -15.96 -32.65 -20.24
C LEU A 32 -16.95 -32.87 -21.39
N CYS A 33 -16.61 -33.82 -22.27
CA CYS A 33 -17.47 -34.21 -23.38
C CYS A 33 -18.48 -35.28 -22.94
N PRO A 34 -19.70 -35.30 -23.50
CA PRO A 34 -20.67 -36.38 -23.24
C PRO A 34 -20.16 -37.71 -23.79
N SER A 35 -20.38 -38.80 -23.04
CA SER A 35 -20.04 -40.15 -23.48
C SER A 35 -20.87 -40.64 -24.68
N SER A 36 -22.05 -40.07 -24.92
CA SER A 36 -22.93 -40.44 -26.04
C SER A 36 -23.95 -39.34 -26.34
N GLN A 37 -24.70 -39.52 -27.44
CA GLN A 37 -25.86 -38.72 -27.78
C GLN A 37 -27.06 -39.65 -28.01
N SER A 38 -28.25 -39.25 -27.57
CA SER A 38 -29.50 -39.95 -27.89
C SER A 38 -29.84 -39.80 -29.38
N GLU A 39 -30.76 -40.61 -29.89
CA GLU A 39 -31.31 -40.46 -31.25
C GLU A 39 -31.84 -39.04 -31.55
N GLY A 40 -32.42 -38.36 -30.57
CA GLY A 40 -32.87 -36.96 -30.69
C GLY A 40 -31.78 -35.90 -30.45
N GLY A 41 -30.50 -36.25 -30.53
CA GLY A 41 -29.38 -35.31 -30.36
C GLY A 41 -29.11 -34.81 -28.93
N ARG A 42 -29.77 -35.38 -27.90
CA ARG A 42 -29.53 -35.01 -26.50
C ARG A 42 -28.21 -35.59 -25.99
N ARG A 43 -27.45 -34.78 -25.26
CA ARG A 43 -26.19 -35.19 -24.61
C ARG A 43 -26.45 -36.18 -23.48
N LEU A 44 -25.70 -37.28 -23.47
CA LEU A 44 -25.78 -38.36 -22.49
C LEU A 44 -24.44 -38.56 -21.80
N TYR A 45 -24.47 -38.53 -20.47
CA TYR A 45 -23.31 -38.66 -19.60
C TYR A 45 -23.37 -39.94 -18.79
N THR A 46 -22.23 -40.57 -18.57
CA THR A 46 -22.10 -41.77 -17.73
C THR A 46 -21.74 -41.40 -16.29
N HIS A 47 -21.74 -42.39 -15.41
CA HIS A 47 -21.21 -42.21 -14.06
C HIS A 47 -19.71 -41.82 -14.06
N LYS A 48 -18.92 -42.29 -15.04
CA LYS A 48 -17.51 -41.89 -15.18
C LYS A 48 -17.39 -40.39 -15.47
N ASP A 49 -18.25 -39.86 -16.33
CA ASP A 49 -18.27 -38.43 -16.65
C ASP A 49 -18.66 -37.59 -15.41
N MET A 50 -19.55 -38.10 -14.56
CA MET A 50 -19.89 -37.48 -13.30
C MET A 50 -18.70 -37.43 -12.34
N ILE A 51 -17.91 -38.49 -12.24
CA ILE A 51 -16.68 -38.51 -11.43
C ILE A 51 -15.68 -37.49 -11.98
N LYS A 52 -15.49 -37.44 -13.30
CA LYS A 52 -14.61 -36.45 -13.96
C LYS A 52 -15.07 -35.02 -13.69
N LEU A 53 -16.38 -34.76 -13.75
CA LEU A 53 -16.96 -33.46 -13.41
C LEU A 53 -16.70 -33.08 -11.95
N HIS A 54 -16.83 -34.03 -11.02
CA HIS A 54 -16.51 -33.80 -9.61
C HIS A 54 -15.05 -33.38 -9.44
N GLN A 55 -14.11 -34.09 -10.08
CA GLN A 55 -12.68 -33.74 -10.05
C GLN A 55 -12.43 -32.33 -10.58
N ILE A 56 -13.02 -31.97 -11.73
CA ILE A 56 -12.91 -30.61 -12.29
C ILE A 56 -13.42 -29.56 -11.30
N GLN A 57 -14.58 -29.79 -10.68
CA GLN A 57 -15.15 -28.87 -9.69
C GLN A 57 -14.26 -28.73 -8.46
N SER A 58 -13.72 -29.84 -7.94
CA SER A 58 -12.80 -29.83 -6.78
C SER A 58 -11.53 -29.03 -7.11
N LEU A 59 -10.88 -29.29 -8.24
CA LEU A 59 -9.68 -28.56 -8.64
C LEU A 59 -9.98 -27.06 -8.86
N LYS A 60 -11.11 -26.74 -9.47
CA LYS A 60 -11.54 -25.34 -9.62
C LYS A 60 -11.71 -24.64 -8.26
N SER A 61 -12.25 -25.35 -7.26
CA SER A 61 -12.40 -24.81 -5.90
C SER A 61 -11.06 -24.57 -5.18
N LEU A 62 -10.00 -25.27 -5.60
CA LEU A 62 -8.63 -25.07 -5.12
C LEU A 62 -7.89 -23.93 -5.88
N GLY A 63 -8.61 -23.17 -6.70
CA GLY A 63 -8.06 -22.02 -7.41
C GLY A 63 -7.42 -22.33 -8.76
N PHE A 64 -7.52 -23.55 -9.28
CA PHE A 64 -7.05 -23.88 -10.62
C PHE A 64 -7.99 -23.32 -11.69
N SER A 65 -7.41 -22.74 -12.75
CA SER A 65 -8.19 -22.37 -13.94
C SER A 65 -8.60 -23.60 -14.75
N LEU A 66 -9.65 -23.47 -15.57
CA LEU A 66 -10.12 -24.57 -16.42
C LEU A 66 -9.07 -25.00 -17.44
N GLU A 67 -8.27 -24.05 -17.92
CA GLU A 67 -7.16 -24.31 -18.83
C GLU A 67 -6.06 -25.14 -18.16
N GLU A 68 -5.72 -24.83 -16.90
CA GLU A 68 -4.73 -25.60 -16.15
C GLU A 68 -5.22 -26.99 -15.80
N ILE A 69 -6.49 -27.14 -15.45
CA ILE A 69 -7.09 -28.46 -15.22
C ILE A 69 -6.97 -29.29 -16.51
N LYS A 70 -7.32 -28.71 -17.66
CA LYS A 70 -7.28 -29.40 -18.95
C LYS A 70 -5.87 -29.78 -19.40
N ASN A 71 -4.93 -28.83 -19.30
CA ASN A 71 -3.63 -28.93 -19.97
C ASN A 71 -2.51 -29.42 -19.04
N LYS A 72 -2.67 -29.25 -17.72
CA LYS A 72 -1.60 -29.56 -16.76
C LYS A 72 -1.95 -30.68 -15.79
N LEU A 73 -3.22 -30.90 -15.46
CA LEU A 73 -3.62 -31.89 -14.45
C LEU A 73 -4.22 -33.16 -15.07
N MET A 74 -5.10 -33.02 -16.07
CA MET A 74 -5.70 -34.19 -16.75
C MET A 74 -4.72 -35.08 -17.53
N PRO A 75 -3.63 -34.56 -18.12
CA PRO A 75 -2.67 -35.41 -18.82
C PRO A 75 -1.64 -36.13 -17.93
N LEU A 76 -1.66 -35.90 -16.61
CA LEU A 76 -0.66 -36.49 -15.71
C LEU A 76 -1.01 -37.93 -15.36
N ASP A 77 0.02 -38.77 -15.32
CA ASP A 77 -0.13 -40.21 -15.10
C ASP A 77 0.47 -40.66 -13.77
N THR A 78 1.26 -39.81 -13.09
CA THR A 78 1.94 -40.15 -11.84
C THR A 78 1.48 -39.30 -10.65
N PRO A 79 1.37 -39.89 -9.44
CA PRO A 79 1.09 -39.13 -8.21
C PRO A 79 2.08 -38.01 -7.95
N GLU A 80 3.35 -38.21 -8.30
CA GLU A 80 4.45 -37.25 -8.10
C GLU A 80 4.23 -35.97 -8.92
N GLU A 81 3.83 -36.08 -10.19
CA GLU A 81 3.53 -34.93 -11.03
C GLU A 81 2.33 -34.14 -10.49
N VAL A 82 1.28 -34.86 -10.04
CA VAL A 82 0.09 -34.22 -9.46
C VAL A 82 0.46 -33.49 -8.18
N ALA A 83 1.24 -34.12 -7.30
CA ALA A 83 1.71 -33.51 -6.06
C ALA A 83 2.56 -32.26 -6.32
N ALA A 84 3.39 -32.24 -7.36
CA ALA A 84 4.20 -31.09 -7.73
C ALA A 84 3.33 -29.88 -8.16
N ILE A 85 2.29 -30.11 -8.96
CA ILE A 85 1.36 -29.04 -9.36
C ILE A 85 0.56 -28.53 -8.16
N LEU A 86 0.04 -29.42 -7.32
CA LEU A 86 -0.68 -29.03 -6.10
C LEU A 86 0.20 -28.21 -5.15
N SER A 87 1.47 -28.59 -4.99
CA SER A 87 2.44 -27.84 -4.18
C SER A 87 2.69 -26.44 -4.74
N LYS A 88 2.82 -26.31 -6.07
CA LYS A 88 2.97 -25.00 -6.72
C LYS A 88 1.75 -24.11 -6.49
N GLN A 89 0.55 -24.66 -6.62
CA GLN A 89 -0.69 -23.93 -6.35
C GLN A 89 -0.79 -23.50 -4.89
N ALA A 90 -0.39 -24.37 -3.96
CA ALA A 90 -0.38 -24.05 -2.53
C ALA A 90 0.56 -22.87 -2.23
N LEU A 91 1.75 -22.81 -2.85
CA LEU A 91 2.67 -21.68 -2.73
C LEU A 91 2.04 -20.38 -3.24
N THR A 92 1.39 -20.40 -4.41
CA THR A 92 0.70 -19.21 -4.95
C THR A 92 -0.41 -18.73 -4.01
N ILE A 93 -1.17 -19.64 -3.41
CA ILE A 93 -2.21 -19.27 -2.43
C ILE A 93 -1.58 -18.69 -1.16
N GLN A 94 -0.46 -19.24 -0.69
CA GLN A 94 0.26 -18.69 0.47
C GLN A 94 0.76 -17.26 0.22
N GLU A 95 1.30 -16.98 -0.97
CA GLU A 95 1.70 -15.62 -1.36
C GLU A 95 0.50 -14.66 -1.37
N GLN A 96 -0.65 -15.09 -1.90
CA GLN A 96 -1.87 -14.28 -1.89
C GLN A 96 -2.37 -14.01 -0.46
N ILE A 97 -2.34 -15.01 0.42
CA ILE A 97 -2.70 -14.86 1.83
C ILE A 97 -1.78 -13.84 2.50
N GLN A 98 -0.48 -13.90 2.27
CA GLN A 98 0.47 -12.92 2.83
C GLN A 98 0.15 -11.50 2.35
N GLN A 99 -0.09 -11.32 1.05
CA GLN A 99 -0.45 -10.01 0.49
C GLN A 99 -1.76 -9.48 1.08
N LEU A 100 -2.81 -10.30 1.12
CA LEU A 100 -4.11 -9.91 1.67
C LEU A 100 -4.02 -9.63 3.17
N SER A 101 -3.21 -10.38 3.92
CA SER A 101 -3.01 -10.14 5.35
C SER A 101 -2.30 -8.80 5.59
N LYS A 102 -1.30 -8.47 4.77
CA LYS A 102 -0.64 -7.16 4.83
C LYS A 102 -1.61 -6.03 4.53
N SER A 103 -2.40 -6.14 3.46
CA SER A 103 -3.41 -5.13 3.13
C SER A 103 -4.47 -5.01 4.23
N LEU A 104 -4.89 -6.11 4.85
CA LEU A 104 -5.82 -6.07 5.98
C LEU A 104 -5.22 -5.31 7.16
N GLN A 105 -3.95 -5.54 7.51
CA GLN A 105 -3.26 -4.80 8.56
C GLN A 105 -3.19 -3.30 8.25
N GLU A 106 -2.84 -2.92 7.02
CA GLU A 106 -2.81 -1.52 6.58
C GLU A 106 -4.20 -0.85 6.70
N ILE A 107 -5.27 -1.57 6.34
CA ILE A 107 -6.65 -1.11 6.49
C ILE A 107 -7.03 -0.95 7.96
N GLU A 108 -6.65 -1.89 8.82
CA GLU A 108 -6.96 -1.84 10.26
C GLU A 108 -6.24 -0.67 10.94
N LEU A 109 -4.96 -0.46 10.64
CA LEU A 109 -4.20 0.69 11.10
C LEU A 109 -4.85 2.00 10.65
N LEU A 110 -5.15 2.13 9.36
CA LEU A 110 -5.81 3.32 8.84
C LEU A 110 -7.16 3.58 9.54
N LYS A 111 -7.95 2.53 9.78
CA LYS A 111 -9.24 2.62 10.49
C LYS A 111 -9.05 3.12 11.93
N GLU A 112 -8.09 2.60 12.67
CA GLU A 112 -7.80 3.06 14.04
C GLU A 112 -7.38 4.53 14.05
N GLU A 113 -6.52 4.92 13.12
CA GLU A 113 -6.07 6.31 12.97
C GLU A 113 -7.22 7.26 12.61
N VAL A 114 -8.14 6.83 11.74
CA VAL A 114 -9.36 7.57 11.39
C VAL A 114 -10.25 7.78 12.62
N LEU A 115 -10.43 6.76 13.45
CA LEU A 115 -11.29 6.82 14.64
C LEU A 115 -10.73 7.70 15.77
N GLN A 116 -9.41 7.94 15.78
CA GLN A 116 -8.78 8.86 16.74
C GLN A 116 -8.93 10.33 16.34
N MET A 117 -9.42 10.63 15.13
CA MET A 117 -9.64 12.00 14.66
C MET A 117 -11.05 12.49 15.03
N GLN A 118 -11.14 13.72 15.56
CA GLN A 118 -12.42 14.31 16.01
C GLN A 118 -13.35 14.75 14.85
N GLN A 119 -12.82 14.94 13.63
CA GLN A 119 -13.60 15.26 12.43
C GLN A 119 -13.05 14.57 11.18
N VAL A 120 -13.97 14.18 10.30
CA VAL A 120 -13.69 13.52 9.03
C VAL A 120 -13.47 14.58 7.96
N ASP A 121 -12.21 14.86 7.61
CA ASP A 121 -11.84 15.65 6.43
C ASP A 121 -11.40 14.71 5.28
N PHE A 122 -12.29 14.51 4.31
CA PHE A 122 -12.05 13.70 3.12
C PHE A 122 -10.85 14.13 2.27
N LYS A 123 -10.48 15.41 2.31
CA LYS A 123 -9.29 15.93 1.62
C LYS A 123 -8.01 15.41 2.31
N LYS A 124 -7.99 15.43 3.65
CA LYS A 124 -6.90 14.83 4.45
C LYS A 124 -6.81 13.31 4.27
N TYR A 125 -7.94 12.60 4.19
CA TYR A 125 -7.91 11.15 3.94
C TYR A 125 -7.32 10.77 2.58
N ALA A 126 -7.66 11.52 1.53
CA ALA A 126 -7.08 11.28 0.21
C ALA A 126 -5.54 11.38 0.27
N ASP A 127 -5.00 12.38 0.97
CA ASP A 127 -3.55 12.53 1.11
C ASP A 127 -2.92 11.42 1.96
N ILE A 128 -3.54 11.04 3.08
CA ILE A 128 -3.07 9.93 3.93
C ILE A 128 -3.04 8.63 3.12
N ILE A 129 -4.11 8.32 2.39
CA ILE A 129 -4.22 7.11 1.56
C ILE A 129 -3.18 7.11 0.44
N VAL A 130 -3.04 8.23 -0.28
CA VAL A 130 -2.02 8.37 -1.33
C VAL A 130 -0.62 8.18 -0.74
N ASN A 131 -0.32 8.78 0.41
CA ASN A 131 1.00 8.67 1.02
C ASN A 131 1.29 7.26 1.59
N LEU A 132 0.27 6.57 2.13
CA LEU A 132 0.36 5.15 2.52
C LEU A 132 0.69 4.26 1.31
N GLN A 133 -0.03 4.44 0.19
CA GLN A 133 0.25 3.70 -1.05
C GLN A 133 1.65 3.98 -1.61
N MET A 134 2.20 5.16 -1.33
CA MET A 134 3.56 5.55 -1.75
C MET A 134 4.65 5.07 -0.77
N ASN A 135 4.32 4.32 0.29
CA ASN A 135 5.23 3.95 1.37
C ASN A 135 5.95 5.18 2.00
N ASN A 136 5.29 6.35 2.01
CA ASN A 136 5.87 7.53 2.63
C ASN A 136 5.73 7.43 4.15
N GLN A 137 6.82 7.06 4.85
CA GLN A 137 6.84 6.93 6.31
C GLN A 137 6.48 8.22 7.07
N TYR A 138 6.45 9.38 6.42
CA TYR A 138 6.14 10.69 7.02
C TYR A 138 4.67 11.10 6.84
N TYR A 139 3.83 10.22 6.29
CA TYR A 139 2.41 10.51 6.07
C TYR A 139 1.67 10.93 7.36
N TRP A 140 2.12 10.47 8.52
CA TRP A 140 1.54 10.81 9.81
C TRP A 140 1.64 12.31 10.12
N LEU A 141 2.63 13.03 9.56
CA LEU A 141 2.77 14.49 9.72
C LEU A 141 1.57 15.24 9.13
N ILE A 142 0.91 14.69 8.11
CA ILE A 142 -0.28 15.26 7.46
C ILE A 142 -1.40 15.50 8.49
N LYS A 143 -1.46 14.69 9.55
CA LYS A 143 -2.47 14.79 10.61
C LYS A 143 -2.34 16.06 11.45
N HIS A 144 -1.15 16.65 11.48
CA HIS A 144 -0.85 17.84 12.29
C HIS A 144 -0.85 19.14 11.49
N PHE A 145 -0.92 19.06 10.15
CA PHE A 145 -1.04 20.25 9.31
C PHE A 145 -2.50 20.71 9.21
N ASP A 146 -2.69 22.03 9.24
CA ASP A 146 -3.96 22.66 8.92
C ASP A 146 -4.23 22.67 7.40
N ASP A 147 -5.42 23.09 7.03
CA ASP A 147 -5.87 23.02 5.63
C ASP A 147 -5.07 23.98 4.74
N SER A 148 -4.65 25.13 5.30
CA SER A 148 -3.80 26.13 4.63
C SER A 148 -2.45 25.53 4.27
N THR A 149 -1.78 24.92 5.25
CA THR A 149 -0.47 24.28 5.07
C THR A 149 -0.57 23.09 4.11
N LEU A 150 -1.61 22.28 4.19
CA LEU A 150 -1.81 21.16 3.27
C LEU A 150 -2.08 21.61 1.84
N ASP A 151 -2.90 22.63 1.63
CA ASP A 151 -3.11 23.20 0.30
C ASP A 151 -1.81 23.79 -0.26
N HIS A 152 -0.99 24.44 0.57
CA HIS A 152 0.34 24.91 0.17
C HIS A 152 1.25 23.75 -0.26
N ILE A 153 1.30 22.67 0.53
CA ILE A 153 2.08 21.46 0.19
C ILE A 153 1.61 20.86 -1.14
N ARG A 154 0.29 20.72 -1.36
CA ARG A 154 -0.29 20.12 -2.58
C ARG A 154 0.03 20.91 -3.84
N HIS A 155 0.03 22.24 -3.77
CA HIS A 155 0.34 23.09 -4.94
C HIS A 155 1.84 23.13 -5.25
N ARG A 156 2.68 22.96 -4.23
CA ARG A 156 4.13 23.11 -4.36
C ARG A 156 4.86 21.81 -4.66
N PHE A 157 4.53 20.76 -3.93
CA PHE A 157 5.24 19.49 -3.99
C PHE A 157 4.43 18.46 -4.74
N ASN A 158 5.01 17.95 -5.82
CA ASN A 158 4.62 16.67 -6.38
C ASN A 158 5.39 15.53 -5.67
N LYS A 159 5.13 14.28 -6.07
CA LYS A 159 5.75 13.10 -5.46
C LYS A 159 7.28 13.19 -5.37
N ASP A 160 7.95 13.50 -6.48
CA ASP A 160 9.42 13.45 -6.56
C ASP A 160 10.07 14.63 -5.82
N THR A 161 9.47 15.82 -5.94
CA THR A 161 9.95 17.03 -5.28
C THR A 161 9.72 16.98 -3.77
N GLY A 162 8.61 16.41 -3.30
CA GLY A 162 8.34 16.21 -1.88
C GLY A 162 9.30 15.21 -1.23
N LEU A 163 9.57 14.07 -1.88
CA LEU A 163 10.55 13.09 -1.39
C LEU A 163 11.98 13.67 -1.34
N SER A 164 12.38 14.40 -2.37
CA SER A 164 13.68 15.09 -2.41
C SER A 164 13.80 16.16 -1.32
N PHE A 165 12.73 16.92 -1.07
CA PHE A 165 12.68 17.90 0.01
C PHE A 165 12.89 17.25 1.37
N ILE A 166 12.13 16.19 1.68
CA ILE A 166 12.23 15.47 2.96
C ILE A 166 13.65 14.89 3.15
N HIS A 167 14.25 14.33 2.09
CA HIS A 167 15.61 13.80 2.18
C HIS A 167 16.63 14.88 2.55
N ARG A 168 16.59 16.03 1.85
CA ARG A 168 17.49 17.17 2.15
C ARG A 168 17.26 17.74 3.53
N PHE A 169 16.00 17.82 3.96
CA PHE A 169 15.64 18.28 5.30
C PHE A 169 16.24 17.35 6.37
N ASN A 170 16.00 16.04 6.27
CA ASN A 170 16.55 15.08 7.23
C ASN A 170 18.09 15.10 7.26
N GLN A 171 18.74 15.20 6.10
CA GLN A 171 20.20 15.31 6.04
C GLN A 171 20.70 16.56 6.78
N LEU A 172 20.01 17.70 6.63
CA LEU A 172 20.36 18.92 7.36
C LEU A 172 20.15 18.75 8.86
N ILE A 173 19.07 18.08 9.29
CA ILE A 173 18.84 17.79 10.71
C ILE A 173 19.97 16.93 11.27
N GLU A 174 20.43 15.92 10.54
CA GLU A 174 21.60 15.12 10.95
C GLU A 174 22.89 15.95 11.04
N GLU A 175 23.15 16.84 10.08
CA GLU A 175 24.28 17.79 10.13
C GLU A 175 24.21 18.66 11.41
N ILE A 176 23.03 19.19 11.73
CA ILE A 176 22.81 20.04 12.91
C ILE A 176 23.06 19.24 14.21
N LEU A 177 22.57 18.00 14.28
CA LEU A 177 22.78 17.15 15.45
C LEU A 177 24.26 16.85 15.67
N ILE A 178 25.03 16.62 14.59
CA ILE A 178 26.48 16.42 14.68
C ILE A 178 27.20 17.66 15.24
N LEU A 179 26.80 18.86 14.80
CA LEU A 179 27.37 20.11 15.33
C LEU A 179 27.07 20.28 16.82
N LYS A 180 25.85 19.95 17.22
CA LYS A 180 25.41 19.97 18.62
C LYS A 180 26.18 18.96 19.48
N ASP A 181 26.35 17.73 19.02
CA ASP A 181 27.08 16.68 19.75
C ASP A 181 28.59 17.00 19.88
N ASN A 182 29.14 17.71 18.90
CA ASN A 182 30.52 18.24 18.96
C ASN A 182 30.66 19.53 19.78
N ASN A 183 29.59 20.02 20.41
CA ASN A 183 29.54 21.29 21.16
C ASN A 183 30.06 22.50 20.36
N VAL A 184 29.79 22.54 19.05
CA VAL A 184 30.15 23.67 18.20
C VAL A 184 29.31 24.88 18.60
N SER A 185 29.96 26.01 18.88
CA SER A 185 29.26 27.24 19.28
C SER A 185 28.36 27.77 18.15
N PRO A 186 27.16 28.31 18.46
CA PRO A 186 26.23 28.84 17.46
C PRO A 186 26.76 29.97 16.56
N ASP A 187 27.76 30.71 17.04
CA ASP A 187 28.46 31.78 16.29
C ASP A 187 29.56 31.26 15.34
N ASN A 188 29.90 29.97 15.43
CA ASN A 188 30.91 29.35 14.60
C ASN A 188 30.48 29.35 13.12
N ILE A 189 31.45 29.45 12.21
CA ILE A 189 31.24 29.43 10.75
C ILE A 189 30.42 28.20 10.31
N GLU A 190 30.63 27.04 10.91
CA GLU A 190 29.89 25.81 10.56
C GLU A 190 28.43 25.87 11.02
N ALA A 191 28.18 26.36 12.25
CA ALA A 191 26.84 26.57 12.78
C ALA A 191 26.07 27.64 11.98
N GLN A 192 26.74 28.73 11.59
CA GLN A 192 26.15 29.78 10.74
C GLN A 192 25.82 29.28 9.32
N LYS A 193 26.65 28.41 8.75
CA LYS A 193 26.32 27.73 7.48
C LYS A 193 25.10 26.83 7.62
N ALA A 194 25.00 26.08 8.72
CA ALA A 194 23.83 25.25 8.99
C ALA A 194 22.56 26.10 9.17
N ALA A 195 22.65 27.22 9.90
CA ALA A 195 21.56 28.18 10.07
C ALA A 195 21.09 28.76 8.73
N GLN A 196 22.02 29.16 7.86
CA GLN A 196 21.69 29.63 6.51
C GLN A 196 20.98 28.54 5.68
N LYS A 197 21.50 27.30 5.69
CA LYS A 197 20.87 26.17 4.98
C LYS A 197 19.45 25.91 5.52
N PHE A 198 19.29 25.95 6.84
CA PHE A 198 18.01 25.75 7.51
C PHE A 198 17.01 26.82 7.08
N TRP A 199 17.42 28.08 7.11
CA TRP A 199 16.60 29.19 6.64
C TRP A 199 16.21 29.04 5.16
N ASN A 200 17.15 28.63 4.29
CA ASN A 200 16.85 28.37 2.89
C ASN A 200 15.80 27.26 2.71
N ILE A 201 15.83 26.20 3.52
CA ILE A 201 14.81 25.15 3.48
C ILE A 201 13.45 25.69 3.94
N VAL A 202 13.41 26.50 5.00
CA VAL A 202 12.17 27.14 5.47
C VAL A 202 11.59 28.08 4.41
N MET A 203 12.43 28.89 3.76
CA MET A 203 12.04 29.77 2.67
C MET A 203 11.59 28.99 1.43
N GLU A 204 12.28 27.88 1.13
CA GLU A 204 11.84 26.96 0.10
C GLU A 204 10.50 26.34 0.47
N PHE A 205 10.25 25.94 1.71
CA PHE A 205 8.95 25.37 2.07
C PHE A 205 7.84 26.41 1.96
N THR A 206 8.03 27.59 2.54
CA THR A 206 7.04 28.68 2.61
C THR A 206 6.87 29.45 1.30
N ASN A 207 7.76 29.24 0.31
CA ASN A 207 7.87 30.11 -0.87
C ASN A 207 8.10 31.59 -0.53
N GLY A 208 8.68 31.85 0.64
CA GLY A 208 8.84 33.19 1.20
C GLY A 208 7.59 33.80 1.82
N ASP A 209 6.51 33.03 1.96
CA ASP A 209 5.34 33.46 2.73
C ASP A 209 5.62 33.36 4.23
N MET A 210 5.95 34.51 4.84
CA MET A 210 6.26 34.60 6.27
C MET A 210 5.04 34.34 7.16
N SER A 211 3.81 34.41 6.63
CA SER A 211 2.59 34.14 7.40
C SER A 211 2.47 32.67 7.83
N LEU A 212 3.20 31.77 7.16
CA LEU A 212 3.26 30.35 7.48
C LEU A 212 4.26 30.02 8.60
N LEU A 213 5.17 30.93 8.97
CA LEU A 213 6.18 30.67 10.01
C LEU A 213 5.56 30.35 11.38
N PRO A 214 4.55 31.09 11.88
CA PRO A 214 3.90 30.76 13.14
C PRO A 214 3.19 29.41 13.11
N GLU A 215 2.64 29.00 11.96
CA GLU A 215 2.00 27.68 11.80
C GLU A 215 3.03 26.56 11.85
N LEU A 216 4.19 26.73 11.21
CA LEU A 216 5.31 25.78 11.29
C LEU A 216 5.89 25.65 12.69
N MET A 217 5.96 26.75 13.45
CA MET A 217 6.40 26.73 14.84
C MET A 217 5.39 25.99 15.73
N LYS A 218 4.09 26.30 15.59
CA LYS A 218 3.02 25.60 16.32
C LYS A 218 2.98 24.11 16.01
N PHE A 219 3.20 23.74 14.75
CA PHE A 219 3.30 22.34 14.33
C PHE A 219 4.38 21.62 15.12
N ASN A 220 5.57 22.21 15.27
CA ASN A 220 6.67 21.61 16.00
C ASN A 220 6.35 21.35 17.48
N ASP A 221 5.51 22.19 18.09
CA ASP A 221 5.09 22.05 19.49
C ASP A 221 3.99 20.99 19.70
N GLN A 222 3.27 20.61 18.63
CA GLN A 222 2.14 19.67 18.68
C GLN A 222 2.51 18.21 18.40
N LEU A 223 3.77 17.94 18.05
CA LEU A 223 4.23 16.59 17.69
C LEU A 223 4.45 15.72 18.94
N ASP A 224 4.12 14.43 18.83
CA ASP A 224 4.28 13.45 19.91
C ASP A 224 5.75 13.29 20.33
N GLU A 225 6.03 13.51 21.62
CA GLU A 225 7.36 13.40 22.23
C GLU A 225 7.93 11.98 22.21
N GLN A 226 7.10 10.94 22.04
CA GLN A 226 7.59 9.55 22.03
C GLN A 226 8.25 9.16 20.71
N ASN A 227 7.97 9.86 19.61
CA ASN A 227 8.52 9.57 18.29
C ASN A 227 9.99 10.05 18.17
N GLU A 228 10.89 9.14 17.80
CA GLU A 228 12.32 9.42 17.63
C GLU A 228 12.61 10.53 16.59
N TRP A 229 11.81 10.63 15.53
CA TRP A 229 11.94 11.70 14.54
C TRP A 229 11.63 13.06 15.18
N THR A 230 10.54 13.17 15.95
CA THR A 230 10.15 14.39 16.67
C THR A 230 11.24 14.82 17.65
N LYS A 231 11.80 13.88 18.42
CA LYS A 231 12.89 14.17 19.37
C LYS A 231 14.11 14.75 18.68
N LYS A 232 14.54 14.14 17.56
CA LYS A 232 15.67 14.62 16.76
C LYS A 232 15.41 16.04 16.25
N GLN A 233 14.22 16.28 15.72
CA GLN A 233 13.82 17.58 15.22
C GLN A 233 13.88 18.66 16.30
N ARG A 234 13.32 18.38 17.50
CA ARG A 234 13.33 19.32 18.62
C ARG A 234 14.74 19.69 19.06
N ILE A 235 15.60 18.69 19.25
CA ILE A 235 17.00 18.91 19.65
C ILE A 235 17.74 19.75 18.60
N ALA A 236 17.52 19.48 17.31
CA ALA A 236 18.12 20.26 16.23
C ALA A 236 17.61 21.70 16.23
N ASN A 237 16.30 21.91 16.43
CA ASN A 237 15.68 23.23 16.50
C ASN A 237 16.23 24.05 17.69
N GLU A 238 16.34 23.44 18.88
CA GLU A 238 16.90 24.10 20.08
C GLU A 238 18.34 24.57 19.86
N TYR A 239 19.16 23.79 19.16
CA TYR A 239 20.54 24.17 18.84
C TYR A 239 20.64 25.25 17.76
N ILE A 240 19.82 25.13 16.70
CA ILE A 240 19.94 26.01 15.53
C ILE A 240 19.31 27.39 15.79
N GLN A 241 18.39 27.51 16.74
CA GLN A 241 17.69 28.77 17.04
C GLN A 241 18.66 29.92 17.40
N PRO A 242 19.59 29.79 18.35
CA PRO A 242 20.59 30.85 18.61
C PRO A 242 21.47 31.16 17.38
N ALA A 243 21.79 30.15 16.57
CA ALA A 243 22.58 30.35 15.35
C ALA A 243 21.81 31.16 14.30
N LEU A 244 20.50 30.91 14.16
CA LEU A 244 19.59 31.69 13.31
C LEU A 244 19.47 33.13 13.78
N GLU A 245 19.35 33.39 15.09
CA GLU A 245 19.30 34.75 15.63
C GLU A 245 20.55 35.56 15.25
N ILE A 246 21.73 34.97 15.42
CA ILE A 246 23.01 35.58 15.02
C ILE A 246 23.07 35.78 13.50
N TYR A 247 22.61 34.80 12.72
CA TYR A 247 22.57 34.88 11.26
C TYR A 247 21.69 36.05 10.79
N PHE A 248 20.50 36.21 11.38
CA PHE A 248 19.56 37.29 11.08
C PHE A 248 20.09 38.67 11.47
N GLN A 249 20.72 38.77 12.64
CA GLN A 249 21.40 40.01 13.06
C GLN A 249 22.50 40.42 12.07
N ASN A 250 23.30 39.47 11.60
CA ASN A 250 24.37 39.72 10.63
C ASN A 250 23.84 40.02 9.22
N ALA A 251 22.70 39.44 8.85
CA ALA A 251 22.04 39.68 7.56
C ALA A 251 21.23 40.99 7.52
N GLY A 252 20.97 41.61 8.68
CA GLY A 252 20.14 42.81 8.79
C GLY A 252 18.65 42.58 8.50
N VAL A 253 18.21 41.32 8.55
CA VAL A 253 16.82 40.90 8.30
C VAL A 253 16.27 40.34 9.60
N ASP A 254 15.20 40.92 10.12
CA ASP A 254 14.47 40.38 11.27
C ASP A 254 13.15 39.78 10.77
N PRO A 255 13.11 38.47 10.45
CA PRO A 255 11.89 37.84 9.95
C PRO A 255 10.80 37.69 11.01
N PHE A 256 11.06 38.05 12.27
CA PHE A 256 10.12 37.95 13.39
C PHE A 256 9.63 39.31 13.91
N LYS A 257 10.06 40.43 13.31
CA LYS A 257 9.45 41.74 13.57
C LYS A 257 8.04 41.77 13.02
N GLU A 258 7.06 41.83 13.92
CA GLU A 258 5.65 42.10 13.60
C GLU A 258 5.56 43.33 12.68
N GLN A 259 4.96 43.14 11.50
CA GLN A 259 4.43 44.23 10.67
C GLN A 259 3.01 44.56 11.10
#